data_AF-A0A8B6IPD2-F1
#
_entry.id   AF-A0A8B6IPD2-F1
#
_cell.length_a   1.000
_cell.length_b   1.000
_cell.length_c   1.000
_cell.angle_alpha   90.00
_cell.angle_beta   90.00
_cell.angle_gamma   90.00
#
_symmetry.space_group_name_H-M   'P 1'
#
loop_
_entity.id
_entity.type
_entity.pdbx_description
1 polymer ?
#
loop_
_entity_poly.entity_id
_entity_poly.type
_entity_poly.pdbx_seq_one_letter_code
_entity_poly.pdbx_strand_id
1 'polypeptide(L)'
;MFKRLLALSFVFSFIPLITVAAEKGTNTELTASTSMKSHDERLDRGEYLNRIALKERRLSADPSNKALIWDIMQDELIAGNLDKAEKYLKPLLSDPHYANNALYTQGVVHYLKGDYVQAEALFRKGARDLKSRIKLLYIYYQTGQYSKARELFDDDQLKSLSKNDIALLTLMSSFGTAQPYRLDWKADKAVLPFISMNNLPVVSVMVNGQPVNVFIDTGADLFVIKSEMAKTLGLTSQASFTGTYAGGKTAEINHSRLQTLGLGDVTLHDVPVDIADFPESWVFTDERTGKKIDIDGILSTGVFHQFLTTMDYPERQLVLMPRRKISQREVSERDGSHIPFILEGTHFMIVKGAVNGKEGMTFFLDSGLDDSDASILLQKEALNYAGLKLQEGERYAPDDNKGGLGGGGFAVTRLPIDSVSVGALHQKGLTGLYGVLPEQLYFTESGMILDGFLSHQFLRHYKWTIDFDAMMMTFQ
;
A
#
# COMPACT_ATOMS: atom_id res chain seq x y z
N MET A 1 -29.79 10.68 16.40
CA MET A 1 -28.85 10.54 15.28
C MET A 1 -27.46 10.35 15.85
N PHE A 2 -26.97 9.10 15.93
CA PHE A 2 -25.56 8.83 16.25
C PHE A 2 -24.73 9.21 15.02
N LYS A 3 -23.94 10.28 15.08
CA LYS A 3 -22.93 10.59 14.06
C LYS A 3 -21.83 9.52 14.20
N ARG A 4 -21.75 8.59 13.24
CA ARG A 4 -20.81 7.45 13.23
C ARG A 4 -19.41 7.87 12.78
N LEU A 5 -18.44 7.04 13.18
CA LEU A 5 -17.00 7.26 13.12
C LEU A 5 -16.37 6.91 11.77
N LEU A 6 -15.23 7.55 11.52
CA LEU A 6 -14.29 7.22 10.45
C LEU A 6 -13.12 6.47 11.10
N ALA A 7 -12.89 5.20 10.77
CA ALA A 7 -11.72 4.44 11.20
C ALA A 7 -10.77 4.32 10.01
N LEU A 8 -9.50 4.67 10.21
CA LEU A 8 -8.48 4.72 9.15
C LEU A 8 -7.17 4.14 9.70
N SER A 9 -6.65 3.05 9.14
CA SER A 9 -5.43 2.46 9.68
C SER A 9 -4.46 2.10 8.55
N PHE A 10 -3.85 3.13 7.98
CA PHE A 10 -2.78 2.98 7.00
C PHE A 10 -1.56 3.78 7.38
N VAL A 11 -0.38 3.19 7.18
CA VAL A 11 0.90 3.73 7.64
C VAL A 11 1.74 4.16 6.45
N PHE A 12 2.02 5.45 6.33
CA PHE A 12 3.02 5.95 5.39
C PHE A 12 4.40 6.08 6.04
N SER A 13 5.38 5.41 5.44
CA SER A 13 6.81 5.62 5.73
C SER A 13 7.38 6.59 4.71
N PHE A 14 7.53 7.86 5.09
CA PHE A 14 8.07 8.87 4.18
C PHE A 14 9.59 8.71 4.03
N ILE A 15 10.06 8.32 2.83
CA ILE A 15 11.45 8.48 2.43
C ILE A 15 11.52 9.79 1.62
N PRO A 16 12.35 10.77 2.00
CA PRO A 16 12.48 11.99 1.20
C PRO A 16 12.89 11.63 -0.22
N LEU A 17 12.17 12.17 -1.20
CA LEU A 17 12.53 12.07 -2.62
C LEU A 17 13.95 12.60 -2.79
N ILE A 18 14.92 11.73 -3.07
CA ILE A 18 16.21 12.20 -3.60
C ILE A 18 15.94 12.61 -5.04
N THR A 19 15.75 13.90 -5.25
CA THR A 19 15.77 14.51 -6.58
C THR A 19 17.11 14.16 -7.22
N VAL A 20 17.09 13.25 -8.21
CA VAL A 20 18.23 13.01 -9.09
C VAL A 20 18.32 14.22 -10.01
N ALA A 21 18.93 15.30 -9.52
CA ALA A 21 19.34 16.40 -10.35
C ALA A 21 20.49 15.90 -11.24
N ALA A 22 20.23 15.75 -12.54
CA ALA A 22 21.29 15.69 -13.52
C ALA A 22 22.15 16.96 -13.40
N GLU A 23 23.46 16.80 -13.26
CA GLU A 23 24.42 17.89 -13.17
C GLU A 23 24.22 18.87 -14.34
N LYS A 24 24.00 20.15 -14.01
CA LYS A 24 23.84 21.23 -15.00
C LYS A 24 25.18 21.50 -15.69
N GLY A 25 25.29 21.11 -16.95
CA GLY A 25 26.22 21.71 -17.92
C GLY A 25 25.79 23.12 -18.31
N THR A 26 26.77 24.00 -18.50
CA THR A 26 26.67 25.45 -18.70
C THR A 26 26.26 25.89 -20.12
N ASN A 27 25.50 27.01 -20.17
CA ASN A 27 25.20 27.95 -21.28
C ASN A 27 24.45 27.39 -22.52
N THR A 28 23.40 28.02 -23.08
CA THR A 28 23.25 29.45 -23.45
C THR A 28 21.75 29.74 -23.71
N GLU A 29 21.34 31.00 -23.54
CA GLU A 29 19.99 31.52 -23.75
C GLU A 29 19.40 31.24 -25.15
N LEU A 30 18.13 30.83 -25.19
CA LEU A 30 17.22 31.12 -26.30
C LEU A 30 15.78 31.21 -25.75
N THR A 31 15.27 32.42 -25.81
CA THR A 31 13.93 32.85 -25.38
C THR A 31 12.86 32.27 -26.31
N ALA A 32 11.91 31.53 -25.74
CA ALA A 32 10.61 31.32 -26.36
C ALA A 32 9.55 31.15 -25.25
N SER A 33 8.54 32.00 -25.31
CA SER A 33 7.46 32.12 -24.34
C SER A 33 6.55 30.88 -24.33
N THR A 34 6.57 30.17 -23.22
CA THR A 34 5.41 29.41 -22.72
C THR A 34 5.27 29.81 -21.27
N SER A 35 4.09 30.28 -20.88
CA SER A 35 3.79 30.64 -19.49
C SER A 35 4.05 29.41 -18.62
N MET A 36 5.22 29.38 -17.99
CA MET A 36 5.55 28.40 -16.98
C MET A 36 4.61 28.67 -15.81
N LYS A 37 3.63 27.79 -15.62
CA LYS A 37 2.96 27.64 -14.33
C LYS A 37 4.06 27.50 -13.27
N SER A 38 3.89 28.17 -12.14
CA SER A 38 4.84 28.16 -11.02
C SER A 38 5.16 26.73 -10.58
N HIS A 39 6.29 26.53 -9.90
CA HIS A 39 6.73 25.26 -9.28
C HIS A 39 5.74 24.66 -8.24
N ASP A 40 4.51 25.17 -8.14
CA ASP A 40 3.53 24.87 -7.10
C ASP A 40 2.25 24.15 -7.61
N GLU A 41 2.04 24.02 -8.93
CA GLU A 41 0.93 23.22 -9.47
C GLU A 41 1.39 21.81 -9.85
N ARG A 42 0.89 20.82 -9.12
CA ARG A 42 1.07 19.40 -9.45
C ARG A 42 0.26 19.05 -10.68
N LEU A 43 0.85 18.20 -11.53
CA LEU A 43 0.20 17.74 -12.75
C LEU A 43 -0.84 16.67 -12.41
N ASP A 44 -2.03 16.77 -13.01
CA ASP A 44 -2.98 15.68 -13.02
C ASP A 44 -2.62 14.59 -14.04
N ARG A 45 -3.32 13.46 -13.98
CA ARG A 45 -3.09 12.32 -14.88
C ARG A 45 -3.24 12.69 -16.36
N GLY A 46 -4.20 13.53 -16.71
CA GLY A 46 -4.41 13.98 -18.08
C GLY A 46 -3.24 14.82 -18.58
N GLU A 47 -2.69 15.68 -17.72
CA GLU A 47 -1.49 16.47 -18.02
C GLU A 47 -0.25 15.59 -18.22
N TYR A 48 -0.04 14.56 -17.39
CA TYR A 48 1.03 13.57 -17.61
C TYR A 48 0.87 12.84 -18.95
N LEU A 49 -0.33 12.35 -19.26
CA LEU A 49 -0.59 11.64 -20.53
C LEU A 49 -0.33 12.55 -21.75
N ASN A 50 -0.74 13.82 -21.68
CA ASN A 50 -0.47 14.81 -22.72
C ASN A 50 1.03 15.09 -22.86
N ARG A 51 1.75 15.23 -21.74
CA ARG A 51 3.20 15.45 -21.71
C ARG A 51 3.96 14.27 -22.34
N ILE A 52 3.59 13.03 -21.99
CA ILE A 52 4.14 11.81 -22.59
C ILE A 52 3.92 11.84 -24.11
N ALA A 53 2.69 12.05 -24.56
CA ALA A 53 2.37 12.06 -25.99
C ALA A 53 3.15 13.13 -26.78
N LEU A 54 3.37 14.31 -26.20
CA LEU A 54 4.19 15.36 -26.82
C LEU A 54 5.67 14.97 -26.91
N LYS A 55 6.22 14.37 -25.86
CA LYS A 55 7.59 13.85 -25.85
C LYS A 55 7.79 12.71 -26.83
N GLU A 56 6.84 11.79 -26.93
CA GLU A 56 6.87 10.68 -27.90
C GLU A 56 6.90 11.17 -29.35
N ARG A 57 6.11 12.21 -29.68
CA ARG A 57 6.17 12.85 -31.00
C ARG A 57 7.55 13.42 -31.30
N ARG A 58 8.18 14.09 -30.32
CA ARG A 58 9.55 14.61 -30.46
C ARG A 58 10.57 13.48 -30.62
N LEU A 59 10.40 12.38 -29.86
CA LEU A 59 11.26 11.20 -29.95
C LEU A 59 11.16 10.54 -31.32
N SER A 60 10.00 10.58 -31.98
CA SER A 60 9.87 10.03 -33.33
C SER A 60 10.78 10.71 -34.37
N ALA A 61 11.15 11.98 -34.15
CA ALA A 61 12.06 12.73 -35.01
C ALA A 61 13.55 12.47 -34.69
N ASP A 62 13.86 12.05 -33.46
CA ASP A 62 15.20 11.63 -33.03
C ASP A 62 15.11 10.42 -32.08
N PRO A 63 14.94 9.19 -32.62
CA PRO A 63 14.73 7.99 -31.82
C PRO A 63 15.94 7.60 -30.96
N SER A 64 17.10 8.22 -31.21
CA SER A 64 18.35 7.94 -30.50
C SER A 64 18.51 8.77 -29.22
N ASN A 65 17.64 9.76 -29.01
CA ASN A 65 17.74 10.73 -27.93
C ASN A 65 17.54 10.10 -26.53
N LYS A 66 18.64 9.72 -25.89
CA LYS A 66 18.63 9.02 -24.59
C LYS A 66 18.04 9.87 -23.46
N ALA A 67 18.28 11.18 -23.47
CA ALA A 67 17.70 12.09 -22.48
C ALA A 67 16.17 12.14 -22.58
N LEU A 68 15.64 12.20 -23.80
CA LEU A 68 14.20 12.18 -24.03
C LEU A 68 13.57 10.82 -23.70
N ILE A 69 14.26 9.71 -24.02
CA ILE A 69 13.84 8.37 -23.61
C ILE A 69 13.76 8.25 -22.08
N TRP A 70 14.77 8.73 -21.37
CA TRP A 70 14.78 8.77 -19.91
C TRP A 70 13.60 9.59 -19.35
N ASP A 71 13.35 10.77 -19.92
CA ASP A 71 12.29 11.68 -19.49
C ASP A 71 10.87 11.14 -19.80
N ILE A 72 10.69 10.36 -20.87
CA ILE A 72 9.43 9.63 -21.14
C ILE A 72 9.28 8.46 -20.16
N MET A 73 10.35 7.71 -19.94
CA MET A 73 10.34 6.56 -19.02
C MET A 73 9.93 6.97 -17.61
N GLN A 74 10.45 8.09 -17.10
CA GLN A 74 10.08 8.62 -15.79
C GLN A 74 8.61 9.04 -15.73
N ASP A 75 8.09 9.75 -16.74
CA ASP A 75 6.68 10.12 -16.77
C ASP A 75 5.75 8.88 -16.86
N GLU A 76 6.13 7.87 -17.64
CA GLU A 76 5.39 6.61 -17.71
C GLU A 76 5.40 5.85 -16.38
N LEU A 77 6.54 5.86 -15.66
CA LEU A 77 6.63 5.30 -14.32
C LEU A 77 5.71 6.07 -13.35
N ILE A 78 5.80 7.41 -13.30
CA ILE A 78 4.96 8.26 -12.45
C ILE A 78 3.47 8.02 -12.73
N ALA A 79 3.09 7.87 -14.00
CA ALA A 79 1.72 7.56 -14.40
C ALA A 79 1.28 6.10 -14.08
N GLY A 80 2.18 5.25 -13.57
CA GLY A 80 1.91 3.85 -13.25
C GLY A 80 1.85 2.92 -14.46
N ASN A 81 2.43 3.30 -15.60
CA ASN A 81 2.49 2.50 -16.81
C ASN A 81 3.77 1.66 -16.87
N LEU A 82 3.91 0.72 -15.92
CA LEU A 82 5.15 -0.03 -15.71
C LEU A 82 5.69 -0.74 -16.95
N ASP A 83 4.81 -1.35 -17.77
CA ASP A 83 5.25 -2.04 -18.99
C ASP A 83 5.81 -1.10 -20.05
N LYS A 84 5.26 0.12 -20.13
CA LYS A 84 5.79 1.16 -21.02
C LYS A 84 7.09 1.73 -20.49
N ALA A 85 7.17 1.99 -19.19
CA ALA A 85 8.41 2.41 -18.54
C ALA A 85 9.53 1.39 -18.80
N GLU A 86 9.25 0.10 -18.63
CA GLU A 86 10.20 -0.99 -18.90
C GLU A 86 10.64 -1.05 -20.36
N LYS A 87 9.73 -0.80 -21.31
CA LYS A 87 10.08 -0.68 -22.73
C LYS A 87 11.09 0.44 -22.98
N TYR A 88 10.90 1.60 -22.36
CA TYR A 88 11.82 2.73 -22.49
C TYR A 88 13.14 2.55 -21.71
N LEU A 89 13.17 1.71 -20.68
CA LEU A 89 14.40 1.36 -19.96
C LEU A 89 15.40 0.57 -20.82
N LYS A 90 14.92 -0.35 -21.68
CA LYS A 90 15.77 -1.25 -22.49
C LYS A 90 16.94 -0.55 -23.21
N PRO A 91 16.71 0.52 -24.01
CA PRO A 91 17.81 1.22 -24.70
C PRO A 91 18.73 2.04 -23.79
N LEU A 92 18.39 2.23 -22.51
CA LEU A 92 19.17 2.98 -21.53
C LEU A 92 20.13 2.10 -20.73
N LEU A 93 19.84 0.80 -20.63
CA LEU A 93 20.66 -0.16 -19.86
C LEU A 93 22.09 -0.32 -20.38
N SER A 94 22.32 -0.06 -21.68
CA SER A 94 23.64 -0.13 -22.31
C SER A 94 24.34 1.22 -22.40
N ASP A 95 23.69 2.31 -22.00
CA ASP A 95 24.26 3.66 -22.08
C ASP A 95 25.02 4.00 -20.79
N PRO A 96 26.33 4.29 -20.82
CA PRO A 96 27.11 4.52 -19.59
C PRO A 96 26.58 5.63 -18.68
N HIS A 97 25.91 6.64 -19.25
CA HIS A 97 25.35 7.75 -18.48
C HIS A 97 24.06 7.34 -17.73
N TYR A 98 23.24 6.46 -18.32
CA TYR A 98 21.95 6.07 -17.77
C TYR A 98 21.93 4.68 -17.13
N ALA A 99 22.88 3.80 -17.44
CA ALA A 99 22.84 2.37 -17.13
C ALA A 99 22.57 2.09 -15.64
N ASN A 100 23.23 2.81 -14.72
CA ASN A 100 23.04 2.61 -13.29
C ASN A 100 21.63 2.96 -12.82
N ASN A 101 21.10 4.11 -13.25
CA ASN A 101 19.75 4.53 -12.89
C ASN A 101 18.68 3.69 -13.61
N ALA A 102 18.93 3.28 -14.84
CA ALA A 102 18.06 2.37 -15.59
C ALA A 102 17.99 0.99 -14.91
N LEU A 103 19.13 0.46 -14.48
CA LEU A 103 19.22 -0.82 -13.74
C LEU A 103 18.47 -0.75 -12.41
N TYR A 104 18.66 0.32 -11.63
CA TYR A 104 17.92 0.54 -10.38
C TYR A 104 16.40 0.62 -10.64
N THR A 105 15.99 1.42 -11.63
CA THR A 105 14.57 1.59 -11.96
C THR A 105 13.94 0.29 -12.44
N GLN A 106 14.68 -0.52 -13.22
CA GLN A 106 14.23 -1.85 -13.62
C GLN A 106 14.02 -2.75 -12.38
N GLY A 107 14.94 -2.71 -11.41
CA GLY A 107 14.78 -3.41 -10.13
C GLY A 107 13.52 -3.00 -9.38
N VAL A 108 13.20 -1.70 -9.36
CA VAL A 108 11.96 -1.18 -8.75
C VAL A 108 10.73 -1.70 -9.49
N VAL A 109 10.73 -1.71 -10.83
CA VAL A 109 9.60 -2.27 -11.62
C VAL A 109 9.37 -3.74 -11.30
N HIS A 110 10.43 -4.56 -11.21
CA HIS A 110 10.28 -5.97 -10.81
C HIS A 110 9.78 -6.13 -9.37
N TYR A 111 10.26 -5.30 -8.44
CA TYR A 111 9.77 -5.28 -7.06
C TYR A 111 8.26 -5.02 -6.99
N LEU A 112 7.77 -3.98 -7.68
CA LEU A 112 6.35 -3.62 -7.71
C LEU A 112 5.50 -4.74 -8.31
N LYS A 113 6.03 -5.47 -9.29
CA LYS A 113 5.40 -6.64 -9.94
C LYS A 113 5.54 -7.94 -9.12
N GLY A 114 6.06 -7.90 -7.90
CA GLY A 114 6.25 -9.09 -7.05
C GLY A 114 7.36 -10.05 -7.53
N ASP A 115 8.12 -9.69 -8.57
CA ASP A 115 9.24 -10.49 -9.09
C ASP A 115 10.52 -10.23 -8.27
N TYR A 116 10.48 -10.66 -7.02
CA TYR A 116 11.56 -10.44 -6.05
C TYR A 116 12.87 -11.11 -6.45
N VAL A 117 12.82 -12.20 -7.23
CA VAL A 117 14.01 -12.90 -7.72
C VAL A 117 14.79 -12.02 -8.69
N GLN A 118 14.12 -11.45 -9.71
CA GLN A 118 14.79 -10.54 -10.64
C GLN A 118 15.16 -9.23 -9.97
N ALA A 119 14.29 -8.68 -9.11
CA ALA A 119 14.59 -7.48 -8.36
C ALA A 119 15.87 -7.65 -7.50
N GLU A 120 16.01 -8.77 -6.76
CA GLU A 120 17.20 -9.07 -5.96
C GLU A 120 18.45 -9.11 -6.85
N ALA A 121 18.37 -9.80 -7.99
CA ALA A 121 19.49 -9.91 -8.92
C ALA A 121 19.92 -8.54 -9.47
N LEU A 122 18.98 -7.65 -9.79
CA LEU A 122 19.24 -6.30 -10.29
C LEU A 122 19.84 -5.40 -9.21
N PHE A 123 19.28 -5.38 -8.00
CA PHE A 123 19.81 -4.56 -6.91
C PHE A 123 21.16 -5.06 -6.39
N ARG A 124 21.44 -6.36 -6.42
CA ARG A 124 22.77 -6.91 -6.11
C ARG A 124 23.85 -6.39 -7.08
N LYS A 125 23.55 -6.26 -8.37
CA LYS A 125 24.47 -5.65 -9.35
C LYS A 125 24.74 -4.17 -9.02
N GLY A 126 23.74 -3.47 -8.50
CA GLY A 126 23.82 -2.07 -8.07
C GLY A 126 24.23 -1.86 -6.60
N ALA A 127 24.62 -2.90 -5.85
CA ALA A 127 24.79 -2.84 -4.39
C ALA A 127 25.97 -1.99 -3.90
N ARG A 128 26.69 -1.30 -4.80
CA ARG A 128 27.62 -0.23 -4.41
C ARG A 128 26.87 1.02 -3.94
N ASP A 129 25.63 1.22 -4.40
CA ASP A 129 24.79 2.35 -4.03
C ASP A 129 23.88 1.99 -2.84
N LEU A 130 23.74 2.91 -1.90
CA LEU A 130 22.95 2.76 -0.69
C LEU A 130 21.47 2.48 -1.01
N LYS A 131 20.90 3.16 -2.02
CA LYS A 131 19.49 2.94 -2.41
C LYS A 131 19.21 1.51 -2.86
N SER A 132 20.16 0.85 -3.53
CA SER A 132 20.03 -0.55 -3.95
C SER A 132 20.08 -1.49 -2.74
N ARG A 133 20.91 -1.19 -1.74
CA ARG A 133 20.96 -1.94 -0.47
C ARG A 133 19.67 -1.76 0.32
N ILE A 134 19.12 -0.56 0.37
CA ILE A 134 17.79 -0.33 0.97
C ILE A 134 16.74 -1.19 0.26
N LYS A 135 16.69 -1.20 -1.08
CA LYS A 135 15.72 -2.08 -1.78
C LYS A 135 15.95 -3.58 -1.55
N LEU A 136 17.19 -4.03 -1.31
CA LEU A 136 17.46 -5.40 -0.87
C LEU A 136 16.89 -5.68 0.54
N LEU A 137 16.91 -4.72 1.46
CA LEU A 137 16.29 -4.86 2.80
C LEU A 137 14.81 -5.20 2.67
N TYR A 138 14.08 -4.43 1.86
CA TYR A 138 12.65 -4.65 1.61
C TYR A 138 12.38 -5.96 0.87
N ILE A 139 13.24 -6.39 -0.06
CA ILE A 139 13.10 -7.73 -0.68
C ILE A 139 13.26 -8.83 0.36
N TYR A 140 14.26 -8.74 1.24
CA TYR A 140 14.47 -9.72 2.29
C TYR A 140 13.35 -9.72 3.32
N TYR A 141 12.73 -8.57 3.56
CA TYR A 141 11.51 -8.48 4.35
C TYR A 141 10.36 -9.25 3.66
N GLN A 142 10.03 -8.91 2.41
CA GLN A 142 8.92 -9.53 1.65
C GLN A 142 9.07 -11.04 1.47
N THR A 143 10.30 -11.51 1.32
CA THR A 143 10.61 -12.94 1.09
C THR A 143 10.92 -13.72 2.38
N GLY A 144 10.83 -13.08 3.55
CA GLY A 144 11.13 -13.69 4.85
C GLY A 144 12.60 -14.07 5.05
N GLN A 145 13.51 -13.58 4.21
CA GLN A 145 14.95 -13.87 4.26
C GLN A 145 15.70 -12.99 5.28
N TYR A 146 15.19 -12.90 6.51
CA TYR A 146 15.63 -11.93 7.51
C TYR A 146 17.12 -12.04 7.88
N SER A 147 17.69 -13.25 7.82
CA SER A 147 19.11 -13.47 8.07
C SER A 147 20.02 -12.71 7.09
N LYS A 148 19.60 -12.55 5.82
CA LYS A 148 20.38 -11.82 4.80
C LYS A 148 20.46 -10.32 5.07
N ALA A 149 19.54 -9.74 5.85
CA ALA A 149 19.51 -8.30 6.12
C ALA A 149 20.62 -7.85 7.08
N ARG A 150 21.12 -8.74 7.96
CA ARG A 150 22.12 -8.39 8.99
C ARG A 150 23.44 -7.88 8.46
N GLU A 151 23.85 -8.37 7.30
CA GLU A 151 25.14 -8.07 6.69
C GLU A 151 25.01 -7.05 5.55
N LEU A 152 23.85 -6.41 5.44
CA LEU A 152 23.51 -5.61 4.27
C LEU A 152 24.13 -4.21 4.30
N PHE A 153 24.44 -3.68 5.48
CA PHE A 153 24.96 -2.32 5.67
C PHE A 153 26.21 -2.34 6.54
N ASP A 154 27.18 -1.49 6.20
CA ASP A 154 28.31 -1.19 7.08
C ASP A 154 27.98 -0.05 8.07
N ASP A 155 28.86 0.20 9.03
CA ASP A 155 28.66 1.18 10.10
C ASP A 155 28.44 2.62 9.60
N ASP A 156 29.00 2.98 8.45
CA ASP A 156 28.83 4.32 7.87
C ASP A 156 27.52 4.44 7.10
N GLN A 157 27.12 3.38 6.39
CA GLN A 157 25.83 3.29 5.71
C GLN A 157 24.68 3.32 6.72
N LEU A 158 24.80 2.64 7.86
CA LEU A 158 23.79 2.64 8.91
C LEU A 158 23.43 4.05 9.41
N LYS A 159 24.41 4.97 9.46
CA LYS A 159 24.19 6.37 9.85
C LYS A 159 23.36 7.17 8.83
N SER A 160 23.30 6.69 7.59
CA SER A 160 22.60 7.34 6.48
C SER A 160 21.19 6.78 6.26
N LEU A 161 20.82 5.71 6.96
CA LEU A 161 19.49 5.10 6.86
C LEU A 161 18.43 5.97 7.53
N SER A 162 17.19 5.89 7.01
CA SER A 162 16.05 6.50 7.70
C SER A 162 15.76 5.76 9.01
N LYS A 163 15.03 6.42 9.93
CA LYS A 163 14.57 5.77 11.16
C LYS A 163 13.72 4.53 10.86
N ASN A 164 12.94 4.56 9.78
CA ASN A 164 12.09 3.45 9.36
C ASN A 164 12.94 2.27 8.88
N ASP A 165 13.97 2.52 8.06
CA ASP A 165 14.90 1.47 7.59
C ASP A 165 15.65 0.83 8.77
N ILE A 166 16.10 1.64 9.73
CA ILE A 166 16.77 1.16 10.95
C ILE A 166 15.81 0.32 11.78
N ALA A 167 14.56 0.76 11.96
CA ALA A 167 13.56 0.03 12.72
C ALA A 167 13.23 -1.32 12.06
N LEU A 168 13.06 -1.35 10.74
CA LEU A 168 12.81 -2.57 9.97
C LEU A 168 14.01 -3.53 10.05
N LEU A 169 15.23 -3.03 9.85
CA LEU A 169 16.45 -3.83 9.97
C LEU A 169 16.61 -4.41 11.39
N THR A 170 16.28 -3.62 12.42
CA THR A 170 16.33 -4.05 13.83
C THR A 170 15.29 -5.14 14.11
N LEU A 171 14.04 -4.96 13.63
CA LEU A 171 13.00 -5.97 13.71
C LEU A 171 13.47 -7.27 13.05
N MET A 172 13.95 -7.22 11.80
CA MET A 172 14.42 -8.41 11.10
C MET A 172 15.60 -9.06 11.83
N SER A 173 16.52 -8.25 12.38
CA SER A 173 17.66 -8.74 13.14
C SER A 173 17.25 -9.44 14.44
N SER A 174 16.13 -9.05 15.07
CA SER A 174 15.61 -9.68 16.29
C SER A 174 15.21 -11.14 16.11
N PHE A 175 15.05 -11.61 14.87
CA PHE A 175 14.64 -12.99 14.58
C PHE A 175 15.74 -14.03 14.80
N GLY A 176 16.99 -13.64 14.99
CA GLY A 176 18.09 -14.60 15.09
C GLY A 176 18.18 -15.47 13.84
N THR A 177 18.20 -16.78 14.00
CA THR A 177 18.14 -17.75 12.90
C THR A 177 16.72 -18.23 12.61
N ALA A 178 15.71 -17.74 13.33
CA ALA A 178 14.33 -18.13 13.13
C ALA A 178 13.79 -17.57 11.81
N GLN A 179 13.04 -18.41 11.10
CA GLN A 179 12.28 -18.00 9.93
C GLN A 179 10.95 -17.40 10.42
N PRO A 180 10.58 -16.18 9.99
CA PRO A 180 9.29 -15.60 10.33
C PRO A 180 8.14 -16.37 9.65
N TYR A 181 6.94 -16.29 10.22
CA TYR A 181 5.70 -16.82 9.65
C TYR A 181 5.72 -18.31 9.29
N ARG A 182 6.40 -19.16 10.09
CA ARG A 182 6.32 -20.61 9.84
C ARG A 182 4.89 -21.10 10.07
N LEU A 183 4.31 -21.76 9.06
CA LEU A 183 2.91 -22.19 9.06
C LEU A 183 2.78 -23.63 9.58
N ASP A 184 1.87 -23.86 10.51
CA ASP A 184 1.41 -25.17 10.97
C ASP A 184 -0.09 -25.33 10.67
N TRP A 185 -0.43 -26.27 9.78
CA TRP A 185 -1.79 -26.49 9.29
C TRP A 185 -2.41 -27.74 9.91
N LYS A 186 -3.65 -27.61 10.39
CA LYS A 186 -4.48 -28.72 10.88
C LYS A 186 -5.49 -29.21 9.84
N ALA A 187 -5.73 -28.43 8.79
CA ALA A 187 -6.63 -28.73 7.67
C ALA A 187 -6.09 -28.12 6.37
N ASP A 188 -6.74 -28.42 5.24
CA ASP A 188 -6.34 -27.90 3.91
C ASP A 188 -6.62 -26.40 3.73
N LYS A 189 -7.48 -25.83 4.57
CA LYS A 189 -7.80 -24.40 4.65
C LYS A 189 -8.24 -24.05 6.06
N ALA A 190 -8.20 -22.76 6.38
CA ALA A 190 -8.76 -22.23 7.61
C ALA A 190 -9.88 -21.24 7.28
N VAL A 191 -10.92 -21.23 8.11
CA VAL A 191 -12.08 -20.34 7.95
C VAL A 191 -12.31 -19.61 9.27
N LEU A 192 -12.38 -18.28 9.20
CA LEU A 192 -12.65 -17.41 10.34
C LEU A 192 -13.98 -16.67 10.08
N PRO A 193 -15.06 -16.99 10.81
CA PRO A 193 -16.33 -16.29 10.64
C PRO A 193 -16.24 -14.85 11.16
N PHE A 194 -16.91 -13.92 10.48
CA PHE A 194 -17.05 -12.55 10.95
C PHE A 194 -18.00 -12.52 12.15
N ILE A 195 -17.48 -12.17 13.32
CA ILE A 195 -18.28 -12.00 14.54
C ILE A 195 -19.01 -10.65 14.55
N SER A 196 -18.58 -9.70 13.72
CA SER A 196 -19.30 -8.45 13.45
C SER A 196 -18.89 -7.90 12.08
N MET A 197 -19.81 -7.17 11.46
CA MET A 197 -19.57 -6.28 10.33
C MET A 197 -20.17 -4.89 10.55
N ASN A 198 -20.53 -4.55 11.78
CA ASN A 198 -20.82 -3.16 12.13
C ASN A 198 -19.50 -2.39 12.09
N ASN A 199 -19.35 -1.52 11.08
CA ASN A 199 -18.09 -0.90 10.66
C ASN A 199 -17.24 -1.86 9.82
N LEU A 200 -16.07 -2.27 10.30
CA LEU A 200 -15.19 -3.22 9.60
C LEU A 200 -15.46 -4.67 10.05
N PRO A 201 -15.11 -5.68 9.23
CA PRO A 201 -15.25 -7.08 9.60
C PRO A 201 -14.33 -7.42 10.78
N VAL A 202 -14.92 -7.99 11.82
CA VAL A 202 -14.20 -8.44 13.02
C VAL A 202 -14.16 -9.97 13.06
N VAL A 203 -13.00 -10.53 13.38
CA VAL A 203 -12.79 -11.96 13.63
C VAL A 203 -12.13 -12.17 14.99
N SER A 204 -12.25 -13.38 15.54
CA SER A 204 -11.53 -13.79 16.75
C SER A 204 -10.35 -14.68 16.36
N VAL A 205 -9.17 -14.39 16.92
CA VAL A 205 -7.90 -15.08 16.67
C VAL A 205 -7.23 -15.47 17.99
N MET A 206 -6.22 -16.35 17.93
CA MET A 206 -5.45 -16.75 19.12
C MET A 206 -4.06 -16.12 19.09
N VAL A 207 -3.76 -15.18 19.98
CA VAL A 207 -2.45 -14.53 20.09
C VAL A 207 -1.72 -15.10 21.31
N ASN A 208 -0.61 -15.80 21.09
CA ASN A 208 0.12 -16.52 22.16
C ASN A 208 -0.80 -17.37 23.06
N GLY A 209 -1.81 -18.01 22.46
CA GLY A 209 -2.79 -18.84 23.19
C GLY A 209 -3.93 -18.09 23.88
N GLN A 210 -4.01 -16.76 23.76
CA GLN A 210 -5.12 -15.95 24.27
C GLN A 210 -6.08 -15.52 23.15
N PRO A 211 -7.41 -15.59 23.34
CA PRO A 211 -8.35 -15.10 22.35
C PRO A 211 -8.30 -13.57 22.25
N VAL A 212 -8.23 -13.05 21.03
CA VAL A 212 -8.16 -11.63 20.71
C VAL A 212 -9.10 -11.33 19.55
N ASN A 213 -9.93 -10.30 19.68
CA ASN A 213 -10.74 -9.82 18.55
C ASN A 213 -9.96 -8.79 17.75
N VAL A 214 -10.00 -8.93 16.44
CA VAL A 214 -9.29 -8.07 15.49
C VAL A 214 -10.21 -7.69 14.36
N PHE A 215 -10.10 -6.45 13.87
CA PHE A 215 -10.70 -6.10 12.59
C PHE A 215 -9.71 -6.34 11.45
N ILE A 216 -10.24 -6.50 10.24
CA ILE A 216 -9.46 -6.78 9.04
C ILE A 216 -9.15 -5.47 8.31
N ASP A 217 -7.88 -5.29 7.94
CA ASP A 217 -7.38 -4.06 7.33
C ASP A 217 -6.17 -4.30 6.43
N THR A 218 -6.35 -4.11 5.12
CA THR A 218 -5.27 -4.17 4.13
C THR A 218 -4.42 -2.89 4.08
N GLY A 219 -4.86 -1.82 4.74
CA GLY A 219 -4.19 -0.55 5.01
C GLY A 219 -2.93 -0.68 5.86
N ALA A 220 -2.84 -1.72 6.69
CA ALA A 220 -1.68 -1.97 7.55
C ALA A 220 -0.73 -3.04 6.98
N ASP A 221 0.55 -2.93 7.33
CA ASP A 221 1.59 -3.91 6.99
C ASP A 221 1.55 -5.10 7.97
N LEU A 222 2.15 -4.95 9.15
CA LEU A 222 2.25 -6.00 10.14
C LEU A 222 0.95 -6.18 10.92
N PHE A 223 0.76 -7.36 11.52
CA PHE A 223 -0.34 -7.57 12.47
C PHE A 223 -0.18 -6.58 13.62
N VAL A 224 -1.20 -5.78 13.88
CA VAL A 224 -1.12 -4.73 14.90
C VAL A 224 -1.77 -5.22 16.18
N ILE A 225 -1.11 -5.00 17.32
CA ILE A 225 -1.62 -5.31 18.66
C ILE A 225 -1.77 -4.01 19.43
N LYS A 226 -2.91 -3.86 20.10
CA LYS A 226 -3.15 -2.73 21.00
C LYS A 226 -2.15 -2.76 22.16
N SER A 227 -1.53 -1.63 22.50
CA SER A 227 -0.51 -1.53 23.56
C SER A 227 -0.90 -2.17 24.89
N GLU A 228 -2.16 -2.06 25.31
CA GLU A 228 -2.68 -2.67 26.55
C GLU A 228 -2.63 -4.21 26.51
N MET A 229 -3.03 -4.79 25.37
CA MET A 229 -2.94 -6.23 25.14
C MET A 229 -1.49 -6.69 25.04
N ALA A 230 -0.63 -5.91 24.35
CA ALA A 230 0.81 -6.20 24.28
C ALA A 230 1.46 -6.28 25.68
N LYS A 231 1.09 -5.36 26.60
CA LYS A 231 1.52 -5.41 28.00
C LYS A 231 1.03 -6.67 28.73
N THR A 232 -0.25 -7.02 28.54
CA THR A 232 -0.85 -8.24 29.10
C THR A 232 -0.12 -9.51 28.64
N LEU A 233 0.30 -9.53 27.37
CA LEU A 233 1.04 -10.63 26.75
C LEU A 233 2.55 -10.61 27.04
N GLY A 234 3.06 -9.59 27.73
CA GLY A 234 4.49 -9.44 28.02
C GLY A 234 5.36 -9.18 26.79
N LEU A 235 4.80 -8.59 25.73
CA LEU A 235 5.56 -8.26 24.51
C LEU A 235 6.48 -7.06 24.76
N THR A 236 7.69 -7.14 24.20
CA THR A 236 8.69 -6.07 24.29
C THR A 236 8.94 -5.45 22.92
N SER A 237 9.04 -4.12 22.89
CA SER A 237 9.43 -3.39 21.68
C SER A 237 10.89 -3.73 21.33
N GLN A 238 11.12 -4.07 20.07
CA GLN A 238 12.44 -4.31 19.49
C GLN A 238 13.00 -3.05 18.83
N ALA A 239 12.10 -2.24 18.24
CA ALA A 239 12.40 -0.98 17.61
C ALA A 239 11.11 -0.14 17.55
N SER A 240 11.24 1.17 17.38
CA SER A 240 10.10 2.03 17.10
C SER A 240 10.36 2.95 15.93
N PHE A 241 9.28 3.38 15.29
CA PHE A 241 9.28 4.40 14.26
C PHE A 241 8.02 5.26 14.38
N THR A 242 8.00 6.39 13.68
CA THR A 242 6.84 7.28 13.65
C THR A 242 6.12 7.11 12.32
N GLY A 243 4.92 6.53 12.35
CA GLY A 243 4.05 6.40 11.19
C GLY A 243 3.29 7.70 10.91
N THR A 244 3.00 7.99 9.65
CA THR A 244 2.12 9.09 9.24
C THR A 244 0.78 8.55 8.74
N TYR A 245 -0.32 9.18 9.17
CA TYR A 245 -1.70 8.75 8.99
C TYR A 245 -2.57 9.86 8.37
N ALA A 246 -3.89 9.62 8.35
CA ALA A 246 -4.89 10.60 7.95
C ALA A 246 -4.69 11.98 8.60
N GLY A 247 -4.94 13.04 7.82
CA GLY A 247 -4.69 14.43 8.19
C GLY A 247 -3.22 14.80 8.39
N GLY A 248 -2.27 13.92 8.05
CA GLY A 248 -0.84 14.12 8.30
C GLY A 248 -0.46 13.95 9.77
N LYS A 249 -1.36 13.34 10.56
CA LYS A 249 -1.09 13.03 11.95
C LYS A 249 -0.07 11.91 12.06
N THR A 250 0.62 11.86 13.19
CA THR A 250 1.66 10.88 13.44
C THR A 250 1.41 10.11 14.71
N ALA A 251 1.74 8.82 14.71
CA ALA A 251 1.76 8.00 15.92
C ALA A 251 3.05 7.17 15.97
N GLU A 252 3.56 6.92 17.17
CA GLU A 252 4.65 5.99 17.38
C GLU A 252 4.15 4.56 17.23
N ILE A 253 4.90 3.76 16.48
CA ILE A 253 4.65 2.34 16.25
C ILE A 253 5.87 1.57 16.73
N ASN A 254 5.63 0.52 17.50
CA ASN A 254 6.66 -0.29 18.12
C ASN A 254 6.66 -1.69 17.49
N HIS A 255 7.74 -2.05 16.81
CA HIS A 255 7.92 -3.39 16.29
C HIS A 255 8.15 -4.40 17.41
N SER A 256 7.52 -5.56 17.32
CA SER A 256 7.71 -6.68 18.23
C SER A 256 7.53 -8.01 17.51
N ARG A 257 7.45 -9.11 18.28
CA ARG A 257 7.32 -10.47 17.76
C ARG A 257 6.42 -11.31 18.66
N LEU A 258 5.44 -11.98 18.05
CA LEU A 258 4.67 -13.03 18.69
C LEU A 258 5.34 -14.38 18.54
N GLN A 259 5.11 -15.25 19.52
CA GLN A 259 5.47 -16.66 19.41
C GLN A 259 4.50 -17.40 18.49
N THR A 260 3.20 -17.16 18.65
CA THR A 260 2.15 -17.80 17.85
C THR A 260 0.98 -16.86 17.54
N LEU A 261 0.45 -16.98 16.32
CA LEU A 261 -0.83 -16.41 15.89
C LEU A 261 -1.68 -17.53 15.28
N GLY A 262 -2.73 -17.94 15.97
CA GLY A 262 -3.70 -18.93 15.51
C GLY A 262 -4.86 -18.28 14.77
N LEU A 263 -5.11 -18.74 13.54
CA LEU A 263 -6.16 -18.27 12.64
C LEU A 263 -7.03 -19.48 12.23
N GLY A 264 -7.94 -19.92 13.10
CA GLY A 264 -8.71 -21.15 12.88
C GLY A 264 -7.80 -22.39 12.83
N ASP A 265 -7.80 -23.09 11.69
CA ASP A 265 -7.05 -24.33 11.48
C ASP A 265 -5.58 -24.14 11.03
N VAL A 266 -5.07 -22.91 11.06
CA VAL A 266 -3.64 -22.63 10.83
C VAL A 266 -3.05 -21.83 11.98
N THR A 267 -1.81 -22.15 12.36
CA THR A 267 -1.02 -21.38 13.31
C THR A 267 0.25 -20.88 12.64
N LEU A 268 0.53 -19.58 12.76
CA LEU A 268 1.79 -18.98 12.35
C LEU A 268 2.70 -18.88 13.57
N HIS A 269 3.95 -19.26 13.40
CA HIS A 269 5.00 -19.10 14.41
C HIS A 269 5.91 -17.94 14.05
N ASP A 270 6.45 -17.29 15.08
CA ASP A 270 7.46 -16.24 14.92
C ASP A 270 6.91 -15.12 14.02
N VAL A 271 5.89 -14.42 14.51
CA VAL A 271 5.13 -13.44 13.72
C VAL A 271 5.60 -12.04 14.08
N PRO A 272 6.18 -11.27 13.14
CA PRO A 272 6.47 -9.85 13.37
C PRO A 272 5.16 -9.08 13.52
N VAL A 273 5.13 -8.16 14.48
CA VAL A 273 3.94 -7.38 14.80
C VAL A 273 4.28 -5.93 15.07
N ASP A 274 3.29 -5.07 14.90
CA ASP A 274 3.31 -3.70 15.39
C ASP A 274 2.53 -3.59 16.69
N ILE A 275 3.01 -2.75 17.60
CA ILE A 275 2.32 -2.36 18.82
C ILE A 275 1.96 -0.88 18.69
N ALA A 276 0.68 -0.57 18.85
CA ALA A 276 0.14 0.78 18.69
C ALA A 276 -0.98 1.06 19.70
N ASP A 277 -1.18 2.33 20.00
CA ASP A 277 -2.35 2.79 20.74
C ASP A 277 -3.54 2.95 19.80
N PHE A 278 -4.70 2.41 20.20
CA PHE A 278 -5.92 2.53 19.42
C PHE A 278 -6.79 3.66 19.98
N PRO A 279 -7.34 4.54 19.12
CA PRO A 279 -8.26 5.58 19.57
C PRO A 279 -9.46 4.99 20.31
N GLU A 280 -9.84 5.56 21.46
CA GLU A 280 -11.05 5.15 22.21
C GLU A 280 -12.35 5.30 21.39
N SER A 281 -12.27 6.11 20.35
CA SER A 281 -13.36 6.43 19.45
C SER A 281 -13.72 5.24 18.55
N TRP A 282 -12.80 4.30 18.32
CA TRP A 282 -13.06 3.09 17.55
C TRP A 282 -14.01 2.17 18.34
N VAL A 283 -15.27 2.14 17.91
CA VAL A 283 -16.33 1.39 18.57
C VAL A 283 -16.88 0.34 17.61
N PHE A 284 -16.70 -0.92 18.00
CA PHE A 284 -17.26 -2.07 17.32
C PHE A 284 -18.37 -2.66 18.17
N THR A 285 -19.41 -3.18 17.53
CA THR A 285 -20.57 -3.76 18.23
C THR A 285 -21.03 -5.04 17.59
N ASP A 286 -21.54 -5.96 18.39
CA ASP A 286 -22.27 -7.12 17.92
C ASP A 286 -23.58 -6.65 17.27
N GLU A 287 -23.82 -7.03 16.01
CA GLU A 287 -24.97 -6.58 15.22
C GLU A 287 -26.32 -7.02 15.79
N ARG A 288 -26.34 -8.13 16.55
CA ARG A 288 -27.58 -8.74 17.04
C ARG A 288 -27.97 -8.22 18.43
N THR A 289 -26.98 -7.96 19.26
CA THR A 289 -27.16 -7.57 20.67
C THR A 289 -26.87 -6.10 20.92
N GLY A 290 -26.17 -5.43 20.01
CA GLY A 290 -25.70 -4.04 20.16
C GLY A 290 -24.61 -3.87 21.22
N LYS A 291 -24.10 -4.96 21.81
CA LYS A 291 -23.05 -4.90 22.82
C LYS A 291 -21.72 -4.52 22.18
N LYS A 292 -20.92 -3.72 22.89
CA LYS A 292 -19.56 -3.38 22.47
C LYS A 292 -18.71 -4.65 22.37
N ILE A 293 -17.89 -4.71 21.32
CA ILE A 293 -16.82 -5.69 21.15
C ILE A 293 -15.51 -4.94 21.38
N ASP A 294 -14.71 -5.41 22.35
CA ASP A 294 -13.36 -4.89 22.53
C ASP A 294 -12.46 -5.46 21.45
N ILE A 295 -11.71 -4.56 20.80
CA ILE A 295 -10.76 -4.84 19.74
C ILE A 295 -9.36 -4.60 20.28
N ASP A 296 -8.52 -5.62 20.17
CA ASP A 296 -7.14 -5.58 20.67
C ASP A 296 -6.11 -5.83 19.56
N GLY A 297 -6.54 -5.90 18.30
CA GLY A 297 -5.61 -5.93 17.17
C GLY A 297 -6.23 -5.65 15.80
N ILE A 298 -5.34 -5.67 14.81
CA ILE A 298 -5.65 -5.46 13.39
C ILE A 298 -4.99 -6.61 12.61
N LEU A 299 -5.82 -7.34 11.86
CA LEU A 299 -5.36 -8.41 10.97
C LEU A 299 -5.10 -7.82 9.57
N SER A 300 -3.86 -7.96 9.10
CA SER A 300 -3.33 -7.09 8.05
C SER A 300 -2.49 -7.79 6.99
N THR A 301 -1.98 -7.01 6.03
CA THR A 301 -1.40 -7.49 4.77
C THR A 301 -0.21 -8.43 4.95
N GLY A 302 0.67 -8.20 5.93
CA GLY A 302 1.82 -9.07 6.20
C GLY A 302 1.40 -10.49 6.62
N VAL A 303 0.24 -10.63 7.28
CA VAL A 303 -0.37 -11.94 7.55
C VAL A 303 -1.05 -12.50 6.30
N PHE A 304 -1.79 -11.68 5.57
CA PHE A 304 -2.46 -12.10 4.32
C PHE A 304 -1.46 -12.56 3.24
N HIS A 305 -0.27 -11.98 3.22
CA HIS A 305 0.83 -12.35 2.34
C HIS A 305 1.25 -13.81 2.54
N GLN A 306 0.94 -14.45 3.66
CA GLN A 306 1.29 -15.86 3.89
C GLN A 306 0.31 -16.84 3.23
N PHE A 307 -0.81 -16.35 2.67
CA PHE A 307 -1.93 -17.18 2.21
C PHE A 307 -2.47 -16.75 0.85
N LEU A 308 -3.26 -17.62 0.24
CA LEU A 308 -4.34 -17.17 -0.64
C LEU A 308 -5.50 -16.74 0.26
N THR A 309 -5.65 -15.43 0.41
CA THR A 309 -6.57 -14.81 1.39
C THR A 309 -7.85 -14.43 0.68
N THR A 310 -8.99 -15.02 1.09
CA THR A 310 -10.31 -14.68 0.55
C THR A 310 -11.15 -13.95 1.59
N MET A 311 -11.54 -12.72 1.29
CA MET A 311 -12.61 -12.02 1.99
C MET A 311 -13.94 -12.39 1.34
N ASP A 312 -14.72 -13.22 2.02
CA ASP A 312 -16.01 -13.70 1.54
C ASP A 312 -17.12 -12.95 2.28
N TYR A 313 -17.40 -11.72 1.82
CA TYR A 313 -18.43 -10.87 2.39
C TYR A 313 -19.84 -11.49 2.36
N PRO A 314 -20.29 -12.13 1.26
CA PRO A 314 -21.59 -12.79 1.20
C PRO A 314 -21.75 -13.88 2.28
N GLU A 315 -20.73 -14.71 2.48
CA GLU A 315 -20.73 -15.78 3.50
C GLU A 315 -20.22 -15.32 4.87
N ARG A 316 -19.91 -14.03 5.02
CA ARG A 316 -19.42 -13.38 6.25
C ARG A 316 -18.22 -14.12 6.88
N GLN A 317 -17.19 -14.39 6.09
CA GLN A 317 -16.02 -15.14 6.54
C GLN A 317 -14.73 -14.70 5.85
N LEU A 318 -13.61 -14.91 6.54
CA LEU A 318 -12.26 -14.90 5.98
C LEU A 318 -11.83 -16.36 5.74
N VAL A 319 -11.39 -16.68 4.52
CA VAL A 319 -10.86 -18.01 4.17
C VAL A 319 -9.39 -17.89 3.82
N LEU A 320 -8.57 -18.72 4.46
CA LEU A 320 -7.13 -18.79 4.24
C LEU A 320 -6.77 -20.13 3.64
N MET A 321 -6.11 -20.13 2.49
CA MET A 321 -5.60 -21.34 1.84
C MET A 321 -4.08 -21.28 1.67
N PRO A 322 -3.38 -22.44 1.69
CA PRO A 322 -1.96 -22.48 1.38
C PRO A 322 -1.65 -21.95 -0.03
N ARG A 323 -0.54 -21.21 -0.19
CA ARG A 323 0.02 -20.76 -1.48
C ARG A 323 0.68 -21.91 -2.26
N ARG A 324 -0.09 -22.95 -2.58
CA ARG A 324 0.37 -24.10 -3.39
C ARG A 324 -0.29 -24.05 -4.76
N LYS A 325 0.38 -24.61 -5.78
CA LYS A 325 -0.12 -24.62 -7.17
C LYS A 325 -1.57 -25.11 -7.32
N ILE A 326 -1.99 -26.09 -6.51
CA ILE A 326 -3.36 -26.62 -6.55
C ILE A 326 -4.35 -25.55 -6.09
N SER A 327 -4.10 -24.91 -4.94
CA SER A 327 -4.93 -23.83 -4.42
C SER A 327 -4.96 -22.62 -5.35
N GLN A 328 -3.82 -22.25 -5.95
CA GLN A 328 -3.73 -21.14 -6.89
C GLN A 328 -4.54 -21.41 -8.15
N ARG A 329 -4.44 -22.64 -8.67
CA ARG A 329 -5.25 -23.09 -9.80
C ARG A 329 -6.73 -23.06 -9.48
N GLU A 330 -7.12 -23.51 -8.28
CA GLU A 330 -8.51 -23.41 -7.82
C GLU A 330 -8.99 -21.96 -7.85
N VAL A 331 -8.19 -21.00 -7.38
CA VAL A 331 -8.55 -19.58 -7.39
C VAL A 331 -8.59 -19.01 -8.81
N SER A 332 -7.61 -19.31 -9.66
CA SER A 332 -7.53 -18.74 -11.01
C SER A 332 -8.51 -19.33 -12.02
N GLU A 333 -9.06 -20.52 -11.73
CA GLU A 333 -10.14 -21.13 -12.51
C GLU A 333 -11.54 -20.70 -12.02
N ARG A 334 -11.65 -19.91 -10.95
CA ARG A 334 -12.95 -19.38 -10.49
C ARG A 334 -13.51 -18.40 -11.51
N ASP A 335 -14.82 -18.48 -11.72
CA ASP A 335 -15.56 -17.44 -12.44
C ASP A 335 -15.43 -16.11 -11.69
N GLY A 336 -15.16 -15.02 -12.41
CA GLY A 336 -15.02 -13.70 -11.82
C GLY A 336 -14.09 -12.76 -12.58
N SER A 337 -13.90 -11.58 -12.01
CA SER A 337 -12.98 -10.56 -12.51
C SER A 337 -11.60 -10.76 -11.92
N HIS A 338 -10.61 -10.97 -12.79
CA HIS A 338 -9.21 -11.11 -12.42
C HIS A 338 -8.49 -9.78 -12.64
N ILE A 339 -8.11 -9.11 -11.56
CA ILE A 339 -7.55 -7.76 -11.57
C ILE A 339 -6.09 -7.84 -11.13
N PRO A 340 -5.13 -7.45 -11.99
CA PRO A 340 -3.73 -7.35 -11.58
C PRO A 340 -3.56 -6.20 -10.59
N PHE A 341 -2.65 -6.39 -9.63
CA PHE A 341 -2.20 -5.34 -8.74
C PHE A 341 -0.68 -5.28 -8.70
N ILE A 342 -0.15 -4.17 -8.22
CA ILE A 342 1.26 -4.05 -7.84
C ILE A 342 1.36 -3.87 -6.33
N LEU A 343 2.48 -4.27 -5.74
CA LEU A 343 2.74 -4.09 -4.32
C LEU A 343 3.77 -2.98 -4.14
N GLU A 344 3.32 -1.84 -3.65
CA GLU A 344 4.15 -0.68 -3.35
C GLU A 344 4.55 -0.66 -1.87
N GLY A 345 5.79 -0.25 -1.59
CA GLY A 345 6.35 -0.32 -0.24
C GLY A 345 6.26 -1.74 0.30
N THR A 346 5.63 -1.92 1.45
CA THR A 346 5.45 -3.24 2.07
C THR A 346 4.08 -3.88 1.86
N HIS A 347 3.02 -3.09 1.66
CA HIS A 347 1.64 -3.58 1.73
C HIS A 347 0.63 -2.86 0.82
N PHE A 348 1.02 -1.77 0.14
CA PHE A 348 0.08 -1.01 -0.67
C PHE A 348 -0.24 -1.73 -1.98
N MET A 349 -1.36 -2.46 -1.99
CA MET A 349 -1.88 -3.14 -3.18
C MET A 349 -2.58 -2.15 -4.09
N ILE A 350 -1.90 -1.74 -5.16
CA ILE A 350 -2.38 -0.72 -6.10
C ILE A 350 -2.93 -1.40 -7.36
N VAL A 351 -4.16 -1.05 -7.72
CA VAL A 351 -4.82 -1.47 -8.97
C VAL A 351 -5.01 -0.30 -9.92
N LYS A 352 -5.30 -0.61 -11.19
CA LYS A 352 -5.80 0.38 -12.14
C LYS A 352 -7.31 0.40 -12.23
N GLY A 353 -7.88 1.58 -12.41
CA GLY A 353 -9.31 1.77 -12.60
C GLY A 353 -9.68 3.08 -13.27
N ALA A 354 -10.94 3.48 -13.09
CA ALA A 354 -11.48 4.72 -13.60
C ALA A 354 -12.48 5.34 -12.62
N VAL A 355 -12.58 6.67 -12.65
CA VAL A 355 -13.64 7.45 -12.02
C VAL A 355 -14.38 8.21 -13.13
N ASN A 356 -15.71 8.15 -13.14
CA ASN A 356 -16.56 8.81 -14.13
C ASN A 356 -16.11 8.59 -15.59
N GLY A 357 -15.66 7.36 -15.90
CA GLY A 357 -15.17 6.96 -17.23
C GLY A 357 -13.77 7.47 -17.59
N LYS A 358 -13.05 8.13 -16.68
CA LYS A 358 -11.66 8.55 -16.86
C LYS A 358 -10.70 7.44 -16.44
N GLU A 359 -10.19 6.71 -17.42
CA GLU A 359 -9.38 5.50 -17.22
C GLU A 359 -7.92 5.77 -16.84
N GLY A 360 -7.24 4.70 -16.43
CA GLY A 360 -5.81 4.70 -16.16
C GLY A 360 -5.44 5.21 -14.77
N MET A 361 -6.42 5.46 -13.91
CA MET A 361 -6.22 5.90 -12.54
C MET A 361 -5.68 4.76 -11.66
N THR A 362 -4.90 5.10 -10.64
CA THR A 362 -4.27 4.16 -9.70
C THR A 362 -4.93 4.26 -8.33
N PHE A 363 -5.39 3.13 -7.79
CA PHE A 363 -6.06 3.10 -6.50
C PHE A 363 -5.43 2.09 -5.55
N PHE A 364 -5.20 2.50 -4.30
CA PHE A 364 -4.84 1.59 -3.23
C PHE A 364 -6.12 0.91 -2.70
N LEU A 365 -6.08 -0.41 -2.50
CA LEU A 365 -7.20 -1.16 -1.92
C LEU A 365 -7.08 -1.20 -0.40
N ASP A 366 -7.91 -0.39 0.23
CA ASP A 366 -7.88 -0.17 1.66
C ASP A 366 -9.19 -0.66 2.29
N SER A 367 -9.18 -1.93 2.71
CA SER A 367 -10.32 -2.54 3.38
C SER A 367 -10.55 -2.02 4.79
N GLY A 368 -9.59 -1.30 5.39
CA GLY A 368 -9.73 -0.63 6.69
C GLY A 368 -10.08 0.85 6.60
N LEU A 369 -10.12 1.45 5.40
CA LEU A 369 -10.73 2.75 5.16
C LEU A 369 -12.25 2.63 5.37
N ASP A 370 -12.71 3.00 6.57
CA ASP A 370 -14.11 2.93 6.98
C ASP A 370 -14.75 4.33 6.96
N ASP A 371 -15.73 4.51 6.09
CA ASP A 371 -16.75 5.55 6.13
C ASP A 371 -18.10 4.87 5.90
N SER A 372 -19.18 5.35 6.51
CA SER A 372 -20.50 4.72 6.39
C SER A 372 -21.05 4.66 4.97
N ASP A 373 -20.66 5.60 4.11
CA ASP A 373 -21.27 5.81 2.80
C ASP A 373 -20.22 5.88 1.68
N ALA A 374 -19.00 6.32 1.98
CA ALA A 374 -18.03 6.61 0.97
C ALA A 374 -17.25 5.37 0.50
N SER A 375 -17.29 5.14 -0.80
CA SER A 375 -16.67 4.01 -1.51
C SER A 375 -15.24 4.30 -1.97
N ILE A 376 -14.86 5.57 -2.06
CA ILE A 376 -13.56 5.97 -2.59
C ILE A 376 -13.08 7.26 -1.94
N LEU A 377 -11.78 7.36 -1.67
CA LEU A 377 -11.09 8.61 -1.33
C LEU A 377 -10.30 9.07 -2.55
N LEU A 378 -10.38 10.34 -2.93
CA LEU A 378 -9.67 10.91 -4.08
C LEU A 378 -8.79 12.09 -3.67
N GLN A 379 -7.64 12.22 -4.32
CA GLN A 379 -6.82 13.43 -4.25
C GLN A 379 -7.34 14.53 -5.19
N LYS A 380 -6.83 15.74 -5.03
CA LYS A 380 -7.27 16.93 -5.79
C LYS A 380 -7.08 16.76 -7.30
N GLU A 381 -5.91 16.29 -7.70
CA GLU A 381 -5.55 16.08 -9.11
C GLU A 381 -6.42 15.00 -9.77
N ALA A 382 -6.82 13.99 -9.01
CA ALA A 382 -7.75 12.96 -9.46
C ALA A 382 -9.16 13.54 -9.69
N LEU A 383 -9.62 14.45 -8.83
CA LEU A 383 -10.88 15.17 -9.03
C LEU A 383 -10.85 16.02 -10.31
N ASN A 384 -9.75 16.75 -10.53
CA ASN A 384 -9.55 17.56 -11.74
C ASN A 384 -9.63 16.69 -13.00
N TYR A 385 -8.91 15.57 -13.00
CA TYR A 385 -8.90 14.62 -14.12
C TYR A 385 -10.28 14.02 -14.38
N ALA A 386 -11.01 13.67 -13.32
CA ALA A 386 -12.38 13.15 -13.35
C ALA A 386 -13.43 14.21 -13.73
N GLY A 387 -13.08 15.50 -13.77
CA GLY A 387 -14.02 16.60 -14.01
C GLY A 387 -14.97 16.86 -12.84
N LEU A 388 -14.59 16.43 -11.63
CA LEU A 388 -15.37 16.61 -10.41
C LEU A 388 -15.11 18.00 -9.81
N LYS A 389 -16.18 18.69 -9.42
CA LYS A 389 -16.10 20.01 -8.77
C LYS A 389 -16.38 19.88 -7.29
N LEU A 390 -15.48 20.41 -6.47
CA LEU A 390 -15.73 20.59 -5.04
C LEU A 390 -16.79 21.68 -4.86
N GLN A 391 -17.89 21.38 -4.19
CA GLN A 391 -18.87 22.38 -3.80
C GLN A 391 -18.38 23.12 -2.54
N GLU A 392 -18.50 24.45 -2.52
CA GLU A 392 -18.17 25.24 -1.33
C GLU A 392 -19.19 24.94 -0.21
N GLY A 393 -18.70 24.64 1.01
CA GLY A 393 -19.54 24.51 2.21
C GLY A 393 -19.80 23.07 2.71
N GLU A 394 -19.40 22.02 1.99
CA GLU A 394 -19.61 20.61 2.39
C GLU A 394 -18.46 20.03 3.25
N ARG A 395 -17.57 20.88 3.75
CA ARG A 395 -16.45 20.49 4.61
C ARG A 395 -16.94 20.27 6.04
N TYR A 396 -16.65 19.11 6.60
CA TYR A 396 -16.75 18.87 8.04
C TYR A 396 -15.41 18.36 8.56
N ALA A 397 -15.07 18.72 9.80
CA ALA A 397 -13.97 18.10 10.51
C ALA A 397 -14.54 17.06 11.48
N PRO A 398 -14.17 15.77 11.37
CA PRO A 398 -14.38 14.83 12.46
C PRO A 398 -13.71 15.37 13.74
N ASP A 399 -14.28 15.07 14.91
CA ASP A 399 -13.66 15.42 16.20
C ASP A 399 -12.19 14.92 16.23
N ASP A 400 -11.31 15.57 17.00
CA ASP A 400 -9.86 15.24 17.05
C ASP A 400 -9.56 13.78 17.42
N ASN A 401 -10.50 13.09 18.06
CA ASN A 401 -10.35 11.67 18.42
C ASN A 401 -10.89 10.73 17.34
N LYS A 402 -11.55 11.24 16.28
CA LYS A 402 -12.22 10.48 15.22
C LYS A 402 -11.39 10.53 13.94
N GLY A 403 -10.51 9.56 13.77
CA GLY A 403 -9.66 9.44 12.59
C GLY A 403 -8.85 8.16 12.65
N GLY A 404 -7.63 8.22 12.10
CA GLY A 404 -6.76 7.05 12.09
C GLY A 404 -5.96 6.83 13.36
N LEU A 405 -4.94 5.98 13.32
CA LEU A 405 -4.03 5.76 14.46
C LEU A 405 -3.38 7.06 14.96
N GLY A 406 -3.17 8.05 14.08
CA GLY A 406 -2.69 9.40 14.45
C GLY A 406 -3.75 10.34 15.02
N GLY A 407 -5.04 9.95 15.06
CA GLY A 407 -6.17 10.81 15.45
C GLY A 407 -6.90 11.47 14.26
N GLY A 408 -7.76 12.45 14.58
CA GLY A 408 -8.70 13.14 13.69
C GLY A 408 -8.41 14.64 13.51
N GLY A 409 -9.46 15.44 13.29
CA GLY A 409 -9.37 16.91 13.22
C GLY A 409 -8.99 17.51 11.85
N PHE A 410 -9.15 16.75 10.77
CA PHE A 410 -8.88 17.20 9.40
C PHE A 410 -10.18 17.39 8.61
N ALA A 411 -10.20 18.34 7.67
CA ALA A 411 -11.40 18.65 6.89
C ALA A 411 -11.66 17.57 5.83
N VAL A 412 -12.82 16.94 5.91
CA VAL A 412 -13.32 15.94 4.96
C VAL A 412 -14.48 16.55 4.17
N THR A 413 -14.52 16.28 2.88
CA THR A 413 -15.66 16.59 2.00
C THR A 413 -16.20 15.29 1.44
N ARG A 414 -17.51 15.05 1.56
CA ARG A 414 -18.19 13.99 0.82
C ARG A 414 -18.66 14.57 -0.51
N LEU A 415 -18.50 13.84 -1.59
CA LEU A 415 -18.91 14.28 -2.92
C LEU A 415 -19.59 13.16 -3.70
N PRO A 416 -20.57 13.46 -4.56
CA PRO A 416 -21.16 12.46 -5.44
C PRO A 416 -20.15 11.99 -6.49
N ILE A 417 -20.13 10.69 -6.75
CA ILE A 417 -19.32 10.04 -7.78
C ILE A 417 -20.25 9.23 -8.68
N ASP A 418 -20.27 9.53 -9.98
CA ASP A 418 -21.19 8.89 -10.92
C ASP A 418 -20.88 7.41 -11.10
N SER A 419 -19.59 7.08 -11.23
CA SER A 419 -19.14 5.70 -11.37
C SER A 419 -17.68 5.48 -10.97
N VAL A 420 -17.38 4.31 -10.42
CA VAL A 420 -16.02 3.79 -10.23
C VAL A 420 -15.92 2.42 -10.89
N SER A 421 -14.83 2.17 -11.62
CA SER A 421 -14.56 0.85 -12.20
C SER A 421 -13.13 0.38 -11.96
N VAL A 422 -12.96 -0.92 -11.74
CA VAL A 422 -11.67 -1.61 -11.62
C VAL A 422 -11.78 -2.92 -12.38
N GLY A 423 -11.04 -3.06 -13.48
CA GLY A 423 -11.26 -4.15 -14.42
C GLY A 423 -12.72 -4.20 -14.88
N ALA A 424 -13.39 -5.35 -14.70
CA ALA A 424 -14.81 -5.50 -15.00
C ALA A 424 -15.75 -5.15 -13.84
N LEU A 425 -15.23 -4.79 -12.66
CA LEU A 425 -16.03 -4.28 -11.56
C LEU A 425 -16.49 -2.86 -11.89
N HIS A 426 -17.78 -2.59 -11.71
CA HIS A 426 -18.35 -1.29 -12.02
C HIS A 426 -19.49 -0.98 -11.05
N GLN A 427 -19.33 0.08 -10.26
CA GLN A 427 -20.34 0.58 -9.35
C GLN A 427 -20.71 2.02 -9.73
N LYS A 428 -21.96 2.40 -9.47
CA LYS A 428 -22.54 3.69 -9.86
C LYS A 428 -23.25 4.37 -8.71
N GLY A 429 -23.38 5.69 -8.78
CA GLY A 429 -24.12 6.47 -7.78
C GLY A 429 -23.49 6.36 -6.39
N LEU A 430 -22.19 6.60 -6.33
CA LEU A 430 -21.36 6.40 -5.14
C LEU A 430 -21.16 7.72 -4.40
N THR A 431 -20.73 7.62 -3.14
CA THR A 431 -20.16 8.74 -2.39
C THR A 431 -18.64 8.60 -2.38
N GLY A 432 -17.93 9.69 -2.64
CA GLY A 432 -16.48 9.81 -2.49
C GLY A 432 -16.10 10.70 -1.31
N LEU A 433 -14.85 10.59 -0.86
CA LEU A 433 -14.21 11.48 0.10
C LEU A 433 -13.10 12.30 -0.58
N TYR A 434 -12.89 13.50 -0.05
CA TYR A 434 -11.75 14.36 -0.36
C TYR A 434 -11.24 15.03 0.93
N GLY A 435 -9.95 15.34 0.97
CA GLY A 435 -9.31 16.09 2.07
C GLY A 435 -8.84 15.25 3.26
N VAL A 436 -8.98 13.92 3.20
CA VAL A 436 -8.57 13.00 4.28
C VAL A 436 -7.05 12.94 4.45
N LEU A 437 -6.27 13.06 3.37
CA LEU A 437 -4.81 12.95 3.40
C LEU A 437 -4.12 14.22 2.92
N PRO A 438 -2.97 14.57 3.50
CA PRO A 438 -2.06 15.56 2.93
C PRO A 438 -1.66 15.15 1.52
N GLU A 439 -1.48 16.14 0.65
CA GLU A 439 -1.20 15.92 -0.76
C GLU A 439 0.06 15.05 -0.97
N GLN A 440 1.06 15.14 -0.09
CA GLN A 440 2.31 14.38 -0.20
C GLN A 440 2.12 12.86 -0.10
N LEU A 441 1.05 12.39 0.55
CA LEU A 441 0.79 10.96 0.75
C LEU A 441 0.14 10.28 -0.47
N TYR A 442 -0.18 11.05 -1.51
CA TYR A 442 -0.68 10.52 -2.78
C TYR A 442 0.40 10.29 -3.82
N PHE A 443 1.67 10.33 -3.40
CA PHE A 443 2.80 9.87 -4.21
C PHE A 443 3.46 8.72 -3.47
N THR A 444 3.67 7.62 -4.18
CA THR A 444 4.26 6.43 -3.59
C THR A 444 5.78 6.57 -3.41
N GLU A 445 6.40 5.64 -2.70
CA GLU A 445 7.87 5.59 -2.56
C GLU A 445 8.58 5.45 -3.91
N SER A 446 7.98 4.76 -4.88
CA SER A 446 8.49 4.66 -6.24
C SER A 446 8.26 5.93 -7.09
N GLY A 447 7.53 6.91 -6.56
CA GLY A 447 7.18 8.16 -7.23
C GLY A 447 5.92 8.06 -8.09
N MET A 448 5.18 6.95 -8.03
CA MET A 448 3.91 6.81 -8.73
C MET A 448 2.84 7.72 -8.14
N ILE A 449 1.98 8.24 -9.00
CA ILE A 449 0.75 8.90 -8.57
C ILE A 449 -0.16 7.84 -7.97
N LEU A 450 -0.78 8.15 -6.83
CA LEU A 450 -1.89 7.42 -6.24
C LEU A 450 -3.13 8.30 -6.32
N ASP A 451 -4.04 8.03 -7.27
CA ASP A 451 -5.23 8.87 -7.47
C ASP A 451 -6.23 8.78 -6.32
N GLY A 452 -6.22 7.67 -5.60
CA GLY A 452 -7.16 7.45 -4.53
C GLY A 452 -7.06 6.09 -3.84
N PHE A 453 -8.04 5.84 -2.98
CA PHE A 453 -8.14 4.65 -2.15
C PHE A 453 -9.55 4.10 -2.32
N LEU A 454 -9.67 2.80 -2.62
CA LEU A 454 -10.95 2.10 -2.60
C LEU A 454 -11.21 1.64 -1.18
N SER A 455 -12.36 2.04 -0.64
CA SER A 455 -12.69 1.82 0.76
C SER A 455 -13.33 0.46 1.01
N HIS A 456 -13.52 0.16 2.29
CA HIS A 456 -14.38 -0.92 2.73
C HIS A 456 -15.75 -0.94 2.02
N GLN A 457 -16.39 0.22 1.83
CA GLN A 457 -17.72 0.30 1.22
C GLN A 457 -17.73 -0.13 -0.24
N PHE A 458 -16.65 0.10 -1.00
CA PHE A 458 -16.55 -0.43 -2.36
C PHE A 458 -16.37 -1.96 -2.33
N LEU A 459 -15.50 -2.46 -1.45
CA LEU A 459 -15.03 -3.84 -1.43
C LEU A 459 -16.04 -4.84 -0.85
N ARG A 460 -16.89 -4.41 0.08
CA ARG A 460 -17.81 -5.27 0.86
C ARG A 460 -18.95 -5.92 0.05
N HIS A 461 -19.06 -5.62 -1.23
CA HIS A 461 -20.07 -6.17 -2.13
C HIS A 461 -19.64 -7.45 -2.84
N TYR A 462 -18.38 -7.85 -2.67
CA TYR A 462 -17.77 -8.95 -3.43
C TYR A 462 -17.23 -10.03 -2.51
N LYS A 463 -17.07 -11.21 -3.09
CA LYS A 463 -16.10 -12.17 -2.59
C LYS A 463 -14.79 -11.95 -3.33
N TRP A 464 -13.70 -11.65 -2.63
CA TRP A 464 -12.43 -11.39 -3.28
C TRP A 464 -11.25 -12.15 -2.67
N THR A 465 -10.39 -12.66 -3.54
CA THR A 465 -9.19 -13.44 -3.15
C THR A 465 -7.92 -12.72 -3.59
N ILE A 466 -6.92 -12.62 -2.71
CA ILE A 466 -5.59 -12.09 -3.03
C ILE A 466 -4.62 -13.24 -3.29
N ASP A 467 -3.93 -13.19 -4.43
CA ASP A 467 -2.79 -14.04 -4.76
C ASP A 467 -1.54 -13.18 -4.99
N PHE A 468 -0.64 -13.16 -4.02
CA PHE A 468 0.64 -12.43 -4.08
C PHE A 468 1.71 -13.11 -4.93
N ASP A 469 1.58 -14.39 -5.29
CA ASP A 469 2.50 -15.03 -6.23
C ASP A 469 2.16 -14.62 -7.66
N ALA A 470 0.86 -14.57 -7.97
CA ALA A 470 0.38 -14.16 -9.28
C ALA A 470 0.29 -12.63 -9.42
N MET A 471 0.31 -11.90 -8.31
CA MET A 471 -0.01 -10.46 -8.24
C MET A 471 -1.38 -10.15 -8.84
N MET A 472 -2.35 -11.01 -8.50
CA MET A 472 -3.73 -10.97 -8.99
C MET A 472 -4.73 -11.00 -7.84
N MET A 473 -5.80 -10.23 -7.99
CA MET A 473 -7.00 -10.35 -7.17
C MET A 473 -8.14 -10.91 -7.99
N THR A 474 -8.89 -11.85 -7.44
CA THR A 474 -10.06 -12.45 -8.08
C THR A 474 -11.32 -12.03 -7.35
N PHE A 475 -12.23 -11.32 -8.03
CA PHE A 475 -13.49 -10.82 -7.48
C PHE A 475 -14.68 -11.56 -8.09
N GLN A 476 -15.63 -11.98 -7.24
CA GLN A 476 -16.84 -12.72 -7.60
C GLN A 476 -18.08 -12.01 -7.10
#